data_AF-A0A6I5C8H0-F1
#
_entry.id   AF-A0A6I5C8H0-F1
#
_cell.length_a   1.000
_cell.length_b   1.000
_cell.length_c   1.000
_cell.angle_alpha   90.00
_cell.angle_beta   90.00
_cell.angle_gamma   90.00
#
_symmetry.space_group_name_H-M   'P 1'
#
loop_
_entity.id
_entity.type
_entity.pdbx_description
1 polymer ?
#
loop_
_entity_poly.entity_id
_entity_poly.type
_entity_poly.pdbx_seq_one_letter_code
_entity_poly.pdbx_strand_id
1 'polypeptide(L)' 'MTFRGVAVPAGPGQSIAAALVAAGITDWRTTRGRGRPRGLFCGIGVCFDCLISIDGARAERACLVPAA' A
#
# COMPACT_ATOMS: atom_id res chain seq x y z
N MET A 1 9.49 -0.36 -7.99
CA MET A 1 8.41 -1.32 -7.66
C MET A 1 7.37 -1.50 -8.77
N THR A 2 6.73 -2.67 -8.82
CA THR A 2 5.61 -2.99 -9.71
C THR A 2 4.38 -3.31 -8.86
N PHE A 3 3.22 -2.73 -9.18
CA PHE A 3 1.96 -2.97 -8.49
C PHE A 3 0.89 -3.42 -9.49
N ARG A 4 0.31 -4.60 -9.26
CA ARG A 4 -0.70 -5.22 -10.16
C ARG A 4 -0.25 -5.25 -11.63
N GLY A 5 1.04 -5.52 -11.87
CA GLY A 5 1.63 -5.58 -13.21
C GLY A 5 1.98 -4.24 -13.84
N VAL A 6 1.72 -3.11 -13.16
CA VAL A 6 2.05 -1.77 -13.63
C VAL A 6 3.25 -1.22 -12.87
N ALA A 7 4.21 -0.64 -13.58
CA ALA A 7 5.35 0.03 -12.97
C ALA A 7 4.87 1.27 -12.20
N VAL A 8 5.26 1.39 -10.93
CA VAL A 8 4.95 2.56 -10.09
C VAL A 8 6.27 3.23 -9.71
N PRO A 9 6.47 4.52 -10.06
CA PRO A 9 7.62 5.27 -9.62
C PRO A 9 7.72 5.29 -8.10
N ALA A 10 8.91 5.01 -7.57
CA ALA A 10 9.23 5.11 -6.16
C ALA A 10 10.52 5.92 -6.00
N GLY A 11 10.43 7.03 -5.27
CA GLY A 11 11.57 7.85 -4.90
C GLY A 11 12.34 7.26 -3.72
N PRO A 12 13.63 7.62 -3.55
CA PRO A 12 14.42 7.17 -2.41
C PRO A 12 13.74 7.47 -1.07
N GLY A 13 13.68 6.47 -0.18
CA GLY A 13 13.10 6.60 1.16
C GLY A 13 11.57 6.57 1.22
N GLN A 14 10.87 6.47 0.08
CA GLN A 14 9.42 6.29 0.11
C GLN A 14 9.04 4.91 0.65
N SER A 15 7.96 4.86 1.42
CA SER A 15 7.26 3.60 1.68
C SER A 15 6.42 3.20 0.45
N ILE A 16 6.04 1.93 0.37
CA ILE A 16 5.13 1.42 -0.67
C ILE A 16 3.84 2.24 -0.70
N ALA A 17 3.26 2.53 0.47
CA ALA A 17 2.05 3.34 0.54
C ALA A 17 2.27 4.77 0.01
N ALA A 18 3.42 5.39 0.33
CA ALA A 18 3.73 6.72 -0.16
C ALA A 18 3.90 6.74 -1.69
N ALA A 19 4.58 5.74 -2.27
CA ALA A 19 4.74 5.62 -3.71
C ALA A 19 3.40 5.37 -4.43
N LEU A 20 2.52 4.53 -3.88
CA LEU A 20 1.17 4.31 -4.44
C LEU A 20 0.34 5.60 -4.41
N VAL A 21 0.31 6.31 -3.29
CA VAL A 21 -0.44 7.57 -3.16
C VAL A 21 0.12 8.64 -4.09
N ALA A 22 1.44 8.75 -4.24
CA ALA A 22 2.08 9.66 -5.18
C ALA A 22 1.69 9.36 -6.65
N ALA A 23 1.43 8.08 -6.96
CA ALA A 23 0.92 7.64 -8.26
C ALA A 23 -0.62 7.77 -8.40
N GLY A 24 -1.30 8.40 -7.43
CA GLY A 24 -2.76 8.59 -7.43
C GLY A 24 -3.57 7.36 -6.96
N ILE A 25 -2.91 6.32 -6.46
CA ILE A 25 -3.56 5.10 -5.96
C ILE A 25 -3.77 5.23 -4.46
N THR A 26 -5.00 5.56 -4.05
CA THR A 26 -5.35 5.84 -2.65
C THR A 26 -5.99 4.65 -1.94
N ASP A 27 -6.46 3.66 -2.70
CA ASP A 27 -6.96 2.38 -2.18
C ASP A 27 -6.48 1.19 -3.03
N TRP A 28 -6.28 0.04 -2.38
CA TRP A 28 -5.78 -1.18 -3.02
C TRP A 28 -6.36 -2.47 -2.45
N ARG A 29 -7.15 -2.37 -1.38
CA ARG A 29 -7.88 -3.49 -0.83
C ARG A 29 -9.25 -3.05 -0.35
N THR A 30 -10.09 -4.02 0.00
CA THR A 30 -11.44 -3.76 0.50
C THR A 30 -11.67 -4.45 1.84
N THR A 31 -12.61 -3.92 2.63
CA THR A 31 -13.08 -4.55 3.87
C THR A 31 -13.87 -5.82 3.57
N ARG A 32 -13.76 -6.82 4.43
CA ARG A 32 -14.66 -7.99 4.40
C ARG A 32 -16.12 -7.53 4.59
N GLY A 33 -17.07 -8.20 3.94
CA GLY A 33 -18.50 -7.88 4.03
C GLY A 33 -18.94 -6.80 3.04
N ARG A 34 -18.78 -5.52 3.38
CA ARG A 34 -19.33 -4.39 2.59
C ARG A 34 -18.41 -3.86 1.48
N GLY A 35 -17.23 -4.46 1.28
CA GLY A 35 -16.34 -4.10 0.16
C GLY A 35 -15.83 -2.65 0.17
N ARG A 36 -15.81 -1.95 1.32
CA ARG A 36 -15.38 -0.55 1.37
C ARG A 36 -13.89 -0.44 1.02
N PRO A 37 -13.48 0.53 0.18
CA PRO A 37 -12.09 0.71 -0.21
C PRO A 37 -11.22 1.07 0.99
N ARG A 38 -9.98 0.60 0.95
CA ARG A 38 -8.96 0.74 1.98
C ARG A 38 -7.58 0.87 1.35
N GLY A 39 -6.80 1.80 1.88
CA GLY A 39 -5.42 2.08 1.50
C GLY A 39 -4.69 2.81 2.62
N LEU A 40 -3.95 3.86 2.30
CA LEU A 40 -3.25 4.65 3.31
C LEU A 40 -4.24 5.46 4.16
N PHE A 41 -4.11 5.36 5.49
CA PHE A 41 -4.87 6.18 6.43
C PHE A 41 -3.94 6.84 7.46
N CYS A 42 -3.47 6.10 8.47
CA CYS A 42 -2.69 6.70 9.57
C CYS A 42 -1.22 6.99 9.21
N GLY A 43 -0.65 6.33 8.20
CA GLY A 43 0.77 6.46 7.85
C GLY A 43 1.80 5.91 8.85
N ILE A 44 1.39 5.57 10.07
CA ILE A 44 2.29 5.21 11.18
C ILE A 44 2.20 3.74 11.61
N GLY A 45 1.47 2.90 10.88
CA GLY A 45 1.45 1.45 11.09
C GLY A 45 0.51 0.89 12.16
N VAL A 46 -0.41 1.71 12.71
CA VAL A 46 -1.32 1.30 13.79
C VAL A 46 -2.74 0.92 13.35
N CYS A 47 -3.22 1.45 12.22
CA CYS A 47 -4.63 1.27 11.80
C CYS A 47 -4.92 -0.01 11.01
N PHE A 48 -3.90 -0.65 10.43
CA PHE A 48 -4.04 -1.84 9.57
C PHE A 48 -4.95 -1.66 8.33
N ASP A 49 -5.28 -0.44 7.91
CA ASP A 49 -6.05 -0.23 6.67
C ASP A 49 -5.21 -0.42 5.41
N CYS A 50 -3.92 -0.07 5.48
CA CYS A 50 -2.96 -0.12 4.38
C CYS A 50 -2.37 -1.51 4.09
N LEU A 51 -3.05 -2.59 4.51
CA LEU A 51 -2.52 -3.95 4.31
C LEU A 51 -2.33 -4.27 2.83
N ILE A 52 -1.21 -4.90 2.50
CA ILE A 52 -0.83 -5.26 1.15
C ILE A 52 -0.15 -6.63 1.16
N SER A 53 -0.04 -7.27 -0.01
CA SER A 53 0.80 -8.45 -0.20
C SER A 53 2.01 -8.08 -1.04
N ILE A 54 3.19 -8.52 -0.64
CA ILE A 54 4.48 -8.16 -1.24
C ILE A 54 5.22 -9.48 -1.47
N ASP A 55 5.50 -9.81 -2.73
CA ASP A 55 6.31 -10.98 -3.10
C ASP A 55 5.94 -12.29 -2.38
N GLY A 56 4.63 -12.49 -2.16
CA GLY A 56 4.07 -13.67 -1.49
C GLY A 56 3.83 -13.50 0.03
N ALA A 57 4.49 -12.53 0.69
CA ALA A 57 4.19 -12.16 2.06
C ALA A 57 2.85 -11.41 2.14
N ARG A 58 1.98 -11.81 3.07
CA ARG A 58 0.62 -11.28 3.21
C ARG A 58 0.50 -10.38 4.43
N ALA A 59 -0.46 -9.47 4.38
CA ALA A 59 -0.82 -8.59 5.50
C ALA A 59 0.33 -7.69 5.97
N GLU A 60 1.19 -7.28 5.04
CA GLU A 60 2.22 -6.29 5.29
C GLU A 60 1.61 -4.89 5.36
N ARG A 61 2.18 -4.03 6.21
CA ARG A 61 1.74 -2.64 6.34
C ARG A 61 2.48 -1.80 5.32
N ALA A 62 1.83 -1.45 4.21
CA ALA A 62 2.45 -0.70 3.12
C ALA A 62 3.09 0.63 3.56
N CYS A 63 2.62 1.24 4.65
CA CYS A 63 3.19 2.47 5.21
C CYS A 63 4.54 2.29 5.92
N LEU A 64 4.89 1.07 6.34
CA LEU A 64 6.13 0.76 7.06
C LEU A 64 7.18 0.08 6.18
N VAL A 65 6.80 -0.42 5.00
CA VAL A 65 7.70 -1.13 4.10
C VAL A 65 8.27 -0.16 3.07
N PRO A 66 9.61 -0.04 2.93
CA PRO A 66 10.24 0.73 1.87
C PRO A 66 9.83 0.24 0.47
N ALA A 67 9.64 1.17 -0.46
CA ALA A 67 9.45 0.84 -1.87
C ALA A 67 10.81 0.55 -2.54
N ALA A 68 10.95 -0.65 -3.11
CA ALA A 68 12.07 -1.05 -3.97
C ALA A 68 11.53 -1.45 -5.36
#